data_AF-A0A936UF62-F1
#
_entry.id   AF-A0A936UF62-F1
#
_cell.length_a   1.000
_cell.length_b   1.000
_cell.length_c   1.000
_cell.angle_alpha   90.00
_cell.angle_beta   90.00
_cell.angle_gamma   90.00
#
_symmetry.space_group_name_H-M   'P 1'
#
loop_
_entity.id
_entity.type
_entity.pdbx_description
1 polymer ?
#
loop_
_entity_poly.entity_id
_entity_poly.type
_entity_poly.pdbx_seq_one_letter_code
_entity_poly.pdbx_strand_id
1 'polypeptide(L)' 'MNEERFQMFGESKTQINYIIFTIRKNKIGILSARDMSKKEWRKYYDK' A
#
# COMPACT_ATOMS: atom_id res chain seq x y z
N MET A 1 -17.40 7.76 11.72
CA MET A 1 -17.02 6.34 11.69
C MET A 1 -15.61 6.26 11.14
N ASN A 2 -14.64 5.82 11.95
CA ASN A 2 -13.26 5.68 11.50
C ASN A 2 -13.19 4.59 10.43
N GLU A 3 -12.80 4.97 9.21
CA GLU A 3 -12.50 4.02 8.15
C GLU A 3 -11.21 3.29 8.48
N GLU A 4 -11.28 1.96 8.57
CA GLU A 4 -10.09 1.14 8.69
C GLU A 4 -9.29 1.23 7.38
N ARG A 5 -8.03 1.64 7.51
CA ARG A 5 -7.10 1.81 6.39
C ARG A 5 -6.05 0.72 6.44
N PHE A 6 -5.84 0.10 5.30
CA PHE A 6 -4.86 -0.95 5.08
C PHE A 6 -3.73 -0.43 4.21
N GLN A 7 -2.55 -1.03 4.40
CA GLN A 7 -1.36 -0.73 3.61
C GLN A 7 -0.91 -2.02 2.92
N MET A 8 -0.59 -1.92 1.64
CA MET A 8 -0.03 -3.01 0.83
C MET A 8 1.27 -2.53 0.18
N PHE A 9 2.27 -3.39 0.28
CA PHE A 9 3.58 -3.26 -0.35
C PHE A 9 3.63 -4.37 -1.40
N GLY A 10 3.94 -4.03 -2.65
CA GLY A 10 3.94 -5.01 -3.73
C GLY A 10 4.94 -4.65 -4.81
N GLU A 11 5.58 -5.65 -5.39
CA GLU A 11 6.51 -5.47 -6.50
C GLU A 11 5.79 -5.74 -7.82
N SER A 12 5.92 -4.81 -8.76
CA SER A 12 5.60 -5.02 -10.18
C SER A 12 6.88 -5.29 -10.95
N LYS A 13 6.78 -5.68 -12.22
CA LYS A 13 7.95 -5.99 -13.06
C LYS A 13 9.02 -4.89 -13.10
N THR A 14 8.64 -3.63 -12.86
CA THR A 14 9.52 -2.47 -13.02
C THR A 14 9.64 -1.61 -11.76
N GLN A 15 8.70 -1.72 -10.82
CA GLN A 15 8.60 -0.79 -9.70
C GLN A 15 7.99 -1.44 -8.46
N ILE A 16 8.42 -0.97 -7.29
CA ILE A 16 7.83 -1.35 -6.01
C ILE A 16 6.75 -0.34 -5.69
N ASN A 17 5.55 -0.84 -5.42
CA ASN A 17 4.33 -0.07 -5.20
C ASN A 17 3.97 -0.03 -3.71
N TYR A 18 3.55 1.14 -3.27
CA TYR A 18 2.94 1.37 -1.97
C TYR A 18 1.49 1.80 -2.16
N ILE A 19 0.57 1.02 -1.62
CA ILE A 19 -0.87 1.21 -1.76
C ILE A 19 -1.51 1.40 -0.39
N ILE A 20 -2.34 2.42 -0.26
CA ILE A 20 -3.26 2.60 0.87
C ILE A 20 -4.67 2.36 0.36
N PHE A 21 -5.41 1.50 1.04
CA PHE A 21 -6.78 1.16 0.64
C PHE A 21 -7.70 0.94 1.83
N THR A 22 -9.00 0.86 1.55
CA THR A 22 -10.05 0.51 2.51
C THR A 22 -10.84 -0.68 1.99
N ILE A 23 -11.42 -1.46 2.90
CA ILE A 23 -12.35 -2.55 2.55
C ILE A 23 -13.73 -2.17 3.07
N ARG A 24 -14.70 -2.00 2.17
CA ARG A 24 -16.05 -1.53 2.52
C ARG A 24 -17.09 -2.22 1.66
N LYS A 25 -18.12 -2.82 2.28
CA LYS A 25 -19.20 -3.55 1.58
C LYS A 25 -18.64 -4.56 0.55
N ASN A 26 -17.60 -5.30 0.95
CA ASN A 26 -16.90 -6.26 0.10
C ASN A 26 -16.27 -5.65 -1.17
N LYS A 27 -15.92 -4.36 -1.14
CA LYS A 27 -15.20 -3.65 -2.20
C LYS A 27 -13.91 -3.06 -1.65
N ILE A 28 -12.88 -3.03 -2.49
CA ILE A 28 -11.60 -2.38 -2.21
C ILE A 28 -11.66 -0.97 -2.79
N GLY A 29 -11.51 0.03 -1.92
CA GLY A 29 -11.35 1.43 -2.33
C GLY A 29 -9.89 1.84 -2.21
N ILE A 30 -9.23 2.14 -3.33
CA ILE A 30 -7.86 2.63 -3.34
C ILE A 30 -7.86 4.11 -2.95
N LEU A 31 -7.17 4.44 -1.87
CA LEU A 31 -6.99 5.82 -1.40
C LEU A 31 -5.71 6.44 -1.98
N SER A 32 -4.66 5.64 -2.14
CA SER A 32 -3.37 6.06 -2.70
C SER A 32 -2.68 4.87 -3.34
N ALA A 33 -2.12 5.08 -4.52
CA ALA A 33 -1.21 4.14 -5.18
C ALA A 33 -0.05 4.95 -5.74
N ARG A 34 1.17 4.61 -5.32
CA ARG A 34 2.38 5.33 -5.73
C ARG A 34 3.59 4.43 -5.69
N ASP A 35 4.63 4.88 -6.39
CA ASP A 35 5.96 4.32 -6.28
C ASP A 35 6.46 4.43 -4.84
N MET A 36 7.07 3.35 -4.37
CA MET A 36 7.59 3.26 -3.03
C MET A 36 8.88 4.07 -2.90
N SER A 37 8.96 4.88 -1.84
CA SER A 37 10.20 5.59 -1.54
C SER A 37 11.25 4.66 -0.92
N LYS A 38 12.54 5.01 -1.05
CA LYS A 38 13.66 4.28 -0.42
C LYS A 38 13.49 4.09 1.10
N LYS A 39 12.80 5.00 1.79
CA LYS A 39 12.53 4.91 3.24
C LYS A 39 11.49 3.84 3.56
N GLU A 40 10.45 3.73 2.76
CA GLU A 40 9.40 2.69 2.90
C GLU A 40 9.94 1.32 2.53
N TRP A 41 10.79 1.26 1.51
CA TRP A 41 11.49 0.05 1.10
C TRP A 41 12.30 -0.58 2.23
N ARG A 42 13.15 0.20 2.92
CA ARG A 42 13.94 -0.30 4.06
C ARG A 42 13.06 -0.87 5.18
N LYS A 43 11.97 -0.18 5.53
CA LYS A 43 11.06 -0.67 6.58
C LYS A 43 10.41 -2.01 6.24
N TYR A 44 10.27 -2.32 4.95
CA TYR A 44 9.65 -3.56 4.50
C TYR A 44 10.66 -4.70 4.34
N TYR A 45 11.81 -4.44 3.72
CA TYR A 45 12.81 -5.49 3.41
C TYR A 45 13.82 -5.75 4.53
N ASP A 46 14.09 -4.80 5.45
CA ASP A 46 15.03 -5.01 6.58
C ASP A 46 14.35 -5.61 7.83
N LYS A 47 13.32 -6.45 7.65
CA LYS A 47 12.78 -7.29 8.75
C LYS A 47 13.51 -8.62 8.80
#